data_AF-A0A1Y3AUU9-F1
#
_entry.id   AF-A0A1Y3AUU9-F1
#
_cell.length_a   1.000
_cell.length_b   1.000
_cell.length_c   1.000
_cell.angle_alpha   90.00
_cell.angle_beta   90.00
_cell.angle_gamma   90.00
#
_symmetry.space_group_name_H-M   'P 1'
#
loop_
_entity.id
_entity.type
_entity.pdbx_description
1 polymer ?
#
loop_
_entity_poly.entity_id
_entity_poly.type
_entity_poly.pdbx_seq_one_letter_code
_entity_poly.pdbx_strand_id
1 'polypeptide(L)' 'HFHNNTLFTYKPLKIDYGVSKLDLNLWVEESRGSLLFTLNYNPDLFNRSTITRMLSDLRTVLEALIERPQITVRDLS' A
#
# COMPACT_ATOMS: atom_id res chain seq x y z
N HIS A 1 11.53 14.34 -1.05
CA HIS A 1 12.11 15.69 -1.15
C HIS A 1 13.59 15.63 -0.76
N PHE A 2 14.48 16.10 -1.62
CA PHE A 2 15.92 16.15 -1.37
C PHE A 2 16.25 17.38 -0.52
N HIS A 3 17.07 17.23 0.51
CA HIS A 3 17.65 18.37 1.22
C HIS A 3 19.14 18.39 0.90
N ASN A 4 19.58 19.45 0.21
CA ASN A 4 20.98 19.62 -0.18
C ASN A 4 21.69 20.56 0.79
N ASN A 5 22.88 20.16 1.22
CA ASN A 5 23.95 21.06 1.65
C ASN A 5 25.15 20.79 0.71
N THR A 6 25.98 21.80 0.47
CA THR A 6 27.18 21.82 -0.38
C THR A 6 28.16 20.65 -0.19
N LEU A 7 28.05 19.83 0.86
CA LEU A 7 28.97 18.73 1.16
C LEU A 7 28.42 17.32 0.91
N PHE A 8 27.09 17.10 0.93
CA PHE A 8 26.51 15.77 0.67
C PHE A 8 25.03 15.84 0.29
N THR A 9 24.61 14.88 -0.53
CA THR A 9 23.21 14.59 -0.84
C THR A 9 22.81 13.31 -0.11
N TYR A 10 21.68 13.34 0.59
CA TYR A 10 21.09 12.13 1.17
C TYR A 10 19.65 11.96 0.71
N LYS A 11 19.24 10.71 0.51
CA LYS A 11 17.85 10.32 0.33
C LYS A 11 17.45 9.52 1.57
N PRO A 12 16.27 9.78 2.15
CA PRO A 12 15.67 8.81 3.07
C PRO A 12 15.60 7.47 2.34
N LEU A 13 16.25 6.44 2.90
CA LEU A 13 16.05 5.07 2.45
C LEU A 13 14.58 4.74 2.65
N LYS A 14 13.95 4.20 1.61
CA LYS A 14 12.67 3.52 1.74
C LYS A 14 12.95 2.21 2.47
N ILE A 15 13.10 2.28 3.79
CA ILE A 15 13.49 1.13 4.61
C ILE A 15 12.27 0.22 4.73
N ASP A 16 12.35 -0.96 4.11
CA ASP A 16 11.56 -2.11 4.50
C ASP A 16 12.21 -2.69 5.76
N TYR A 17 11.55 -2.53 6.91
CA TYR A 17 12.15 -2.83 8.21
C TYR A 17 12.28 -4.34 8.48
N GLY A 18 11.71 -5.21 7.64
CA GLY A 18 11.67 -6.66 7.90
C GLY A 18 10.88 -7.06 9.15
N VAL A 19 10.39 -6.08 9.92
CA VAL A 19 9.58 -6.23 11.12
C VAL A 19 8.38 -5.31 10.98
N SER A 20 7.18 -5.89 11.03
CA SER A 20 5.96 -5.09 10.99
C SER A 20 5.72 -4.46 12.36
N LYS A 21 5.78 -3.11 12.43
CA LYS A 21 5.52 -2.36 13.67
C LYS A 21 4.04 -2.35 14.08
N LEU A 22 3.17 -2.67 13.13
CA LEU A 22 1.74 -2.86 13.28
C LEU A 22 1.40 -4.27 12.77
N ASP A 23 0.25 -4.82 13.13
CA ASP A 23 -0.13 -6.15 12.61
C ASP A 23 -0.31 -6.13 11.09
N LEU A 24 -0.82 -5.03 10.54
CA LEU A 24 -1.03 -4.78 9.12
C LEU A 24 -0.97 -3.28 8.84
N ASN A 25 -0.26 -2.89 7.78
CA ASN A 25 -0.09 -1.49 7.40
C ASN A 25 -0.06 -1.35 5.87
N LEU A 26 -1.04 -0.63 5.32
CA LEU A 26 -1.10 -0.30 3.89
C LEU A 26 -0.52 1.09 3.66
N TRP A 27 0.52 1.17 2.84
CA TRP A 27 1.08 2.41 2.33
C TRP A 27 0.66 2.61 0.88
N VAL A 28 0.19 3.82 0.57
CA VAL A 28 -0.18 4.22 -0.78
C VAL A 28 0.61 5.48 -1.12
N GLU A 29 1.33 5.44 -2.24
CA GLU A 29 2.08 6.58 -2.74
C GLU A 29 1.90 6.72 -4.24
N GLU A 30 1.96 7.95 -4.73
CA GLU A 30 2.05 8.20 -6.16
C GLU A 30 3.49 7.94 -6.63
N SER A 31 3.63 7.17 -7.70
CA SER A 31 4.91 6.86 -8.33
C SER A 31 4.73 6.81 -9.84
N ARG A 32 5.37 7.76 -10.56
CA ARG A 32 5.39 7.81 -12.04
C ARG A 32 4.00 7.84 -12.69
N GLY A 33 3.05 8.55 -12.07
CA GLY A 33 1.67 8.68 -12.59
C GLY A 33 0.78 7.47 -12.31
N SER A 34 1.22 6.54 -11.45
CA SER A 34 0.38 5.48 -10.91
C SER A 34 0.40 5.50 -9.38
N LEU A 35 -0.59 4.85 -8.77
CA LEU A 35 -0.59 4.60 -7.33
C LEU A 35 0.12 3.27 -7.06
N LEU A 36 1.14 3.30 -6.21
CA LEU A 36 1.82 2.12 -5.70
C LEU A 36 1.29 1.79 -4.30
N PHE A 37 0.77 0.58 -4.14
CA PHE A 37 0.26 0.05 -2.89
C PHE A 37 1.27 -0.94 -2.31
N THR A 38 1.66 -0.74 -1.05
CA THR A 38 2.59 -1.63 -0.33
C THR A 38 1.93 -2.07 0.97
N LEU A 39 1.68 -3.38 1.10
CA LEU A 39 1.07 -3.96 2.30
C LEU A 39 2.14 -4.69 3.12
N ASN A 40 2.48 -4.10 4.26
CA ASN A 40 3.37 -4.70 5.25
C ASN A 40 2.53 -5.37 6.33
N TYR A 41 2.94 -6.56 6.78
CA TYR A 41 2.16 -7.38 7.70
C TYR A 41 3.04 -8.20 8.63
N ASN A 42 2.49 -8.57 9.79
CA ASN A 42 3.13 -9.49 10.72
C ASN A 42 2.95 -10.95 10.20
N PRO A 43 4.03 -11.66 9.84
CA PRO A 43 3.95 -13.02 9.32
C PRO A 43 3.47 -14.06 10.34
N ASP A 44 3.53 -13.75 11.64
CA ASP A 44 2.99 -14.62 12.69
C ASP A 44 1.45 -14.59 12.74
N LEU A 45 0.83 -13.52 12.22
CA LEU A 45 -0.62 -13.34 12.19
C LEU A 45 -1.23 -13.60 10.80
N PHE A 46 -0.48 -13.28 9.74
CA PHE A 46 -0.96 -13.41 8.36
C PHE A 46 0.03 -14.15 7.48
N ASN A 47 -0.48 -15.10 6.71
CA ASN A 47 0.31 -15.71 5.64
C ASN A 47 0.25 -14.88 4.35
N ARG A 48 1.21 -15.12 3.46
CA ARG A 48 1.32 -14.40 2.18
C ARG A 48 0.04 -14.52 1.32
N SER A 49 -0.60 -15.69 1.28
CA SER A 49 -1.81 -15.88 0.46
C SER A 49 -2.99 -15.04 0.94
N THR A 50 -3.14 -14.85 2.26
CA THR A 50 -4.15 -13.96 2.83
C THR A 50 -3.93 -12.52 2.42
N ILE A 51 -2.69 -12.05 2.47
CA ILE A 51 -2.30 -10.68 2.07
C ILE A 51 -2.49 -10.47 0.58
N THR A 52 -2.13 -11.44 -0.26
CA THR A 52 -2.40 -11.40 -1.70
C THR A 52 -3.89 -11.32 -1.99
N ARG A 53 -4.72 -12.09 -1.27
CA ARG A 53 -6.18 -12.02 -1.42
C ARG A 53 -6.71 -10.64 -1.00
N MET A 54 -6.28 -10.11 0.14
CA MET A 54 -6.67 -8.76 0.59
C MET A 54 -6.33 -7.67 -0.44
N LEU A 55 -5.17 -7.74 -1.09
CA LEU A 55 -4.80 -6.81 -2.16
C LEU A 55 -5.65 -6.98 -3.42
N SER A 56 -6.02 -8.22 -3.76
CA SER A 56 -6.95 -8.49 -4.87
C SER A 56 -8.35 -7.95 -4.56
N ASP A 57 -8.85 -8.19 -3.35
CA ASP A 57 -10.16 -7.72 -2.90
C ASP A 57 -10.20 -6.18 -2.91
N LEU A 58 -9.14 -5.52 -2.42
CA LEU A 58 -9.00 -4.06 -2.47
C LEU A 58 -9.02 -3.54 -3.91
N ARG A 59 -8.33 -4.23 -4.83
CA ARG A 59 -8.35 -3.87 -6.26
C ARG A 59 -9.76 -3.93 -6.83
N THR A 60 -10.50 -5.01 -6.58
CA THR A 60 -11.89 -5.16 -7.04
C THR A 60 -12.79 -4.04 -6.52
N VAL A 61 -12.65 -3.67 -5.24
CA VAL A 61 -13.38 -2.55 -4.64
C VAL A 61 -13.04 -1.23 -5.36
N LEU A 62 -11.76 -0.94 -5.58
CA LEU A 62 -11.33 0.29 -6.25
C LEU A 62 -11.83 0.37 -7.69
N GLU A 63 -11.74 -0.72 -8.45
CA GLU A 63 -12.23 -0.79 -9.82
C GLU A 63 -13.75 -0.55 -9.88
N ALA A 64 -14.52 -1.19 -8.99
CA ALA A 64 -15.97 -1.00 -8.94
C ALA A 64 -16.37 0.44 -8.55
N LEU A 65 -15.65 1.07 -7.63
CA LEU A 65 -15.91 2.46 -7.23
C LEU A 65 -15.58 3.46 -8.35
N ILE A 66 -14.58 3.18 -9.18
CA ILE A 66 -14.26 4.01 -10.35
C ILE A 66 -15.35 3.89 -11.42
N GLU A 67 -15.80 2.67 -11.70
CA GLU A 67 -16.84 2.42 -12.71
C GLU A 67 -18.23 2.92 -12.27
N ARG A 68 -18.56 2.74 -10.99
CA ARG A 68 -19.87 3.04 -10.41
C ARG A 68 -19.70 3.84 -9.11
N PRO A 69 -19.39 5.14 -9.17
CA PRO A 69 -19.09 5.95 -7.98
C PRO A 69 -20.22 6.03 -6.94
N GLN A 70 -21.46 5.71 -7.34
CA GLN A 70 -22.65 5.74 -6.49
C GLN A 70 -22.99 4.36 -5.90
N ILE A 71 -22.22 3.31 -6.20
CA ILE A 71 -22.42 1.98 -5.62
C ILE A 71 -22.17 2.02 -4.12
N THR A 72 -23.00 1.35 -3.35
CA THR A 72 -22.76 1.24 -1.91
C THR A 72 -21.75 0.15 -1.64
N VAL A 73 -21.01 0.26 -0.53
CA VAL A 73 -20.08 -0.81 -0.12
C VAL A 73 -20.82 -2.14 0.10
N ARG A 74 -22.08 -2.10 0.53
CA ARG A 74 -22.93 -3.28 0.70
C ARG A 74 -23.16 -4.03 -0.62
N ASP A 75 -23.17 -3.31 -1.73
CA ASP A 75 -23.48 -3.86 -3.06
C ASP A 75 -22.21 -4.25 -3.84
N LEU A 76 -21.03 -4.15 -3.23
CA LEU A 76 -19.79 -4.71 -3.74
C LEU A 76 -19.75 -6.22 -3.40
N SER A 77 -19.71 -7.07 -4.43
CA SER A 77 -19.67 -8.54 -4.32
C SER A 77 -18.39 -9.10 -4.92
#